data_AF-A0A2R7LHB4-F1
#
_entry.id   AF-A0A2R7LHB4-F1
#
_cell.length_a   1.000
_cell.length_b   1.000
_cell.length_c   1.000
_cell.angle_alpha   90.00
_cell.angle_beta   90.00
_cell.angle_gamma   90.00
#
_symmetry.space_group_name_H-M   'P 1'
#
loop_
_entity.id
_entity.type
_entity.pdbx_description
1 polymer ?
#
loop_
_entity_poly.entity_id
_entity_poly.type
_entity_poly.pdbx_seq_one_letter_code
_entity_poly.pdbx_strand_id
1 'polypeptide(L)'
;MNIELRPRAEYTSNYILPPNDSIDPYFYITQRNRFSMQYAREKWLIKSDLQEIHLWDENNKASKVGSINFYQLYFETRFKSLNIRFGRQNVLLDNGRLFSDAPWAQQGRAHEGIRIMKSSKYFSNDFFFLFSRKYSTEFESAYSPV
;
A
#
# COMPACT_ATOMS: atom_id res chain seq x y z
N MET A 1 -3.93 -16.44 7.54
CA MET A 1 -2.56 -15.86 7.63
C MET A 1 -1.89 -16.04 6.28
N ASN A 2 -1.13 -15.05 5.82
CA ASN A 2 -0.45 -15.09 4.53
C ASN A 2 0.93 -14.40 4.64
N ILE A 3 1.90 -14.90 3.88
CA ILE A 3 3.25 -14.33 3.78
C ILE A 3 3.51 -14.04 2.31
N GLU A 4 3.99 -12.84 2.02
CA GLU A 4 4.44 -12.41 0.70
C GLU A 4 5.92 -12.04 0.76
N LEU A 5 6.69 -12.60 -0.18
CA LEU A 5 8.07 -12.21 -0.46
C LEU A 5 8.11 -11.80 -1.94
N ARG A 6 8.46 -10.55 -2.22
CA ARG A 6 8.47 -9.98 -3.57
C ARG A 6 9.74 -9.20 -3.84
N PRO A 7 10.85 -9.87 -4.19
CA PRO A 7 12.03 -9.21 -4.73
C PRO A 7 11.75 -8.69 -6.15
N ARG A 8 12.42 -7.61 -6.53
CA ARG A 8 12.38 -7.02 -7.86
C ARG A 8 13.71 -6.34 -8.16
N ALA A 9 14.35 -6.78 -9.23
CA ALA A 9 15.48 -6.08 -9.82
C ALA A 9 14.96 -5.05 -10.83
N GLU A 10 15.45 -3.81 -10.73
CA GLU A 10 15.13 -2.74 -11.66
C GLU A 10 16.43 -2.18 -12.25
N TYR A 11 16.49 -2.09 -13.57
CA TYR A 11 17.53 -1.39 -14.32
C TYR A 11 16.87 -0.20 -15.00
N THR A 12 17.27 1.00 -14.62
CA THR A 12 16.66 2.24 -15.09
C THR A 12 17.65 3.01 -15.93
N SER A 13 17.21 3.46 -17.09
CA SER A 13 17.98 4.33 -17.98
C SER A 13 17.04 5.37 -18.55
N ASN A 14 17.24 6.64 -18.17
CA ASN A 14 16.58 7.81 -18.75
C ASN A 14 15.03 7.78 -18.81
N TYR A 15 14.34 7.16 -17.84
CA TYR A 15 12.89 6.89 -17.95
C TYR A 15 11.94 8.03 -17.54
N ILE A 16 12.43 9.07 -16.84
CA ILE A 16 11.64 10.27 -16.45
C ILE A 16 12.30 11.58 -16.94
N LEU A 17 13.37 11.50 -17.73
CA LEU A 17 14.11 12.70 -18.11
C LEU A 17 13.57 13.33 -19.40
N PRO A 18 13.58 14.68 -19.49
CA PRO A 18 13.44 15.37 -20.76
C PRO A 18 14.48 14.88 -21.78
N PRO A 19 14.21 14.97 -23.10
CA PRO A 19 15.12 14.48 -24.14
C PRO A 19 16.55 15.05 -24.11
N ASN A 20 16.75 16.16 -23.42
CA ASN A 20 18.03 16.88 -23.36
C ASN A 20 18.81 16.62 -22.06
N ASP A 21 18.24 15.86 -21.13
CA ASP A 21 18.89 15.46 -19.88
C ASP A 21 19.31 13.99 -19.98
N SER A 22 20.44 13.66 -19.36
CA SER A 22 20.94 12.30 -19.25
C SER A 22 21.31 12.03 -17.80
N ILE A 23 20.90 10.87 -17.29
CA ILE A 23 21.42 10.31 -16.05
C ILE A 23 22.10 8.99 -16.36
N ASP A 24 23.20 8.71 -15.66
CA ASP A 24 23.83 7.41 -15.77
C ASP A 24 22.81 6.32 -15.39
N PRO A 25 22.71 5.24 -16.18
CA PRO A 25 21.86 4.13 -15.83
C PRO A 25 22.23 3.60 -14.45
N TYR A 26 21.22 3.26 -13.66
CA TYR A 26 21.45 2.65 -12.35
C TYR A 26 20.65 1.37 -12.21
N PHE A 27 21.19 0.50 -11.37
CA PHE A 27 20.60 -0.78 -11.03
C PHE A 27 20.35 -0.80 -9.54
N TYR A 28 19.24 -1.41 -9.13
CA TYR A 28 18.92 -1.65 -7.74
C TYR A 28 17.98 -2.84 -7.63
N ILE A 29 17.98 -3.48 -6.46
CA ILE A 29 17.01 -4.52 -6.14
C ILE A 29 16.20 -4.05 -4.93
N THR A 30 14.88 -4.11 -5.06
CA THR A 30 13.94 -3.87 -3.97
C THR A 30 13.30 -5.18 -3.55
N GLN A 31 12.98 -5.34 -2.28
CA GLN A 31 12.27 -6.52 -1.80
C GLN A 31 11.16 -6.11 -0.84
N ARG A 32 9.93 -6.54 -1.13
CA ARG A 32 8.83 -6.43 -0.19
C ARG A 32 8.62 -7.74 0.55
N ASN A 33 8.64 -7.64 1.87
CA ASN A 33 8.22 -8.68 2.79
C ASN A 33 6.91 -8.22 3.43
N ARG A 34 5.83 -8.98 3.29
CA ARG A 34 4.54 -8.65 3.91
C ARG A 34 3.95 -9.85 4.63
N PHE A 35 3.69 -9.67 5.91
CA PHE A 35 3.05 -10.64 6.77
C PHE A 35 1.62 -10.18 7.09
N SER A 36 0.63 -10.94 6.62
CA SER A 36 -0.78 -10.57 6.68
C SER A 36 -1.56 -11.49 7.63
N MET A 37 -2.21 -10.88 8.61
CA MET A 37 -3.10 -11.51 9.57
C MET A 37 -4.50 -10.93 9.45
N GLN A 38 -5.49 -11.82 9.48
CA GLN A 38 -6.89 -11.44 9.51
C GLN A 38 -7.61 -12.32 10.53
N TYR A 39 -8.37 -11.68 11.41
CA TYR A 39 -9.27 -12.35 12.34
C TYR A 39 -10.68 -11.85 12.08
N ALA A 40 -11.63 -12.76 11.86
CA ALA A 40 -13.03 -12.43 11.62
C ALA A 40 -13.93 -13.24 12.56
N ARG A 41 -14.88 -12.56 13.21
CA ARG A 41 -15.87 -13.17 14.10
C ARG A 41 -17.19 -12.41 14.00
N GLU A 42 -18.23 -13.06 13.49
CA GLU A 42 -19.60 -12.56 13.29
C GLU A 42 -19.72 -11.10 12.80
N LYS A 43 -19.58 -10.13 13.72
CA LYS A 43 -19.73 -8.69 13.46
C LYS A 43 -18.42 -7.93 13.37
N TRP A 44 -17.28 -8.58 13.56
CA TRP A 44 -15.98 -7.93 13.68
C TRP A 44 -14.96 -8.57 12.73
N LEU A 45 -14.12 -7.73 12.12
CA LEU A 45 -12.96 -8.14 11.36
C LEU A 45 -11.79 -7.22 11.72
N ILE A 46 -10.66 -7.82 12.10
CA ILE A 46 -9.40 -7.12 12.33
C ILE A 46 -8.45 -7.59 11.25
N LYS A 47 -7.79 -6.65 10.57
CA LYS A 47 -6.75 -6.93 9.59
C LYS A 47 -5.49 -6.16 9.94
N SER A 48 -4.35 -6.85 9.84
CA SER A 48 -3.01 -6.32 10.05
C SER A 48 -2.07 -6.90 9.01
N ASP A 49 -1.47 -6.04 8.21
CA ASP A 49 -0.47 -6.39 7.20
C ASP A 49 0.84 -5.67 7.55
N LEU A 50 1.72 -6.34 8.30
CA LEU A 50 3.06 -5.82 8.59
C LEU A 50 3.91 -5.92 7.32
N GLN A 51 4.53 -4.81 6.93
CA GLN A 51 5.32 -4.69 5.72
C GLN A 51 6.71 -4.16 6.03
N GLU A 52 7.70 -4.75 5.39
CA GLU A 52 9.08 -4.30 5.35
C GLU A 52 9.53 -4.23 3.88
N ILE A 53 10.15 -3.10 3.52
CA ILE A 53 10.74 -2.87 2.20
C ILE A 53 12.26 -2.79 2.38
N HIS A 54 12.96 -3.74 1.78
CA HIS A 54 14.41 -3.80 1.77
C HIS A 54 14.96 -3.25 0.46
N LEU A 55 16.09 -2.56 0.54
CA LEU A 55 16.85 -2.06 -0.59
C LEU A 55 18.21 -2.76 -0.63
N TRP A 56 18.52 -3.36 -1.77
CA TRP A 56 19.82 -3.98 -2.05
C TRP A 56 20.51 -3.27 -3.20
N ASP A 57 21.80 -3.04 -3.02
CA ASP A 57 22.71 -2.57 -4.07
C ASP A 57 22.23 -1.31 -4.81
N GLU A 58 21.81 -0.31 -4.04
CA GLU A 58 21.43 1.00 -4.57
C GLU A 58 22.71 1.82 -4.79
N ASN A 59 23.21 1.91 -6.02
CA ASN A 59 24.43 2.69 -6.37
C ASN A 59 25.68 2.28 -5.55
N ASN A 60 25.99 0.97 -5.50
CA ASN A 60 27.09 0.41 -4.71
C ASN A 60 26.99 0.67 -3.19
N LYS A 61 25.81 1.06 -2.68
CA LYS A 61 25.59 1.19 -1.24
C LYS A 61 25.28 -0.16 -0.63
N ALA A 62 25.68 -0.34 0.63
CA ALA A 62 25.31 -1.51 1.42
C ALA A 62 23.79 -1.65 1.53
N SER A 63 23.31 -2.89 1.60
CA SER A 63 21.87 -3.15 1.72
C SER A 63 21.33 -2.53 3.01
N LYS A 64 20.13 -1.95 2.94
CA LYS A 64 19.47 -1.29 4.07
C LYS A 64 17.98 -1.60 4.06
N VAL A 65 17.38 -1.59 5.24
CA VAL A 65 15.93 -1.53 5.37
C VAL A 65 15.49 -0.13 4.96
N GLY A 66 14.66 -0.04 3.92
CA GLY A 66 14.07 1.23 3.47
C GLY A 66 12.92 1.66 4.37
N SER A 67 11.96 0.78 4.60
CA SER A 67 10.80 1.08 5.45
C SER A 67 10.27 -0.14 6.19
N ILE A 68 9.72 0.09 7.39
CA ILE A 68 8.91 -0.88 8.15
C ILE A 68 7.63 -0.18 8.59
N ASN A 69 6.48 -0.66 8.15
CA ASN A 69 5.18 -0.07 8.48
C ASN A 69 4.03 -1.09 8.33
N PHE A 70 2.82 -0.70 8.71
CA PHE A 70 1.63 -1.44 8.35
C PHE A 70 1.12 -0.99 6.99
N TYR A 71 1.04 -1.90 6.02
CA TYR A 71 0.34 -1.63 4.76
C TYR A 71 -1.16 -1.44 5.03
N GLN A 72 -1.75 -2.35 5.81
CA GLN A 72 -3.11 -2.22 6.33
C GLN A 72 -3.10 -2.50 7.83
N LEU A 73 -3.87 -1.71 8.56
CA LEU A 73 -4.16 -1.93 9.96
C LEU A 73 -5.51 -1.31 10.24
N TYR A 74 -6.55 -2.13 10.23
CA TYR A 74 -7.91 -1.64 10.40
C TYR A 74 -8.79 -2.62 11.18
N PHE A 75 -9.82 -2.02 11.74
CA PHE A 75 -10.95 -2.71 12.34
C PHE A 75 -12.18 -2.44 11.51
N GLU A 76 -12.94 -3.49 11.23
CA GLU A 76 -14.23 -3.42 10.56
C GLU A 76 -15.31 -4.03 11.44
N THR A 77 -16.44 -3.34 11.54
CA THR A 77 -17.63 -3.81 12.24
C THR A 77 -18.85 -3.80 11.35
N ARG A 78 -19.78 -4.72 11.60
CA ARG A 78 -21.09 -4.77 10.95
C ARG A 78 -22.20 -4.41 11.94
N PHE A 79 -22.93 -3.36 11.61
CA PHE A 79 -24.16 -2.96 12.27
C PHE A 79 -25.35 -3.04 11.30
N LYS A 80 -26.25 -4.02 11.49
CA LYS A 80 -27.35 -4.32 10.56
C LYS A 80 -26.81 -4.61 9.14
N SER A 81 -27.12 -3.74 8.19
CA SER A 81 -26.65 -3.79 6.79
C SER A 81 -25.52 -2.81 6.48
N LEU A 82 -24.98 -2.14 7.49
CA LEU A 82 -23.85 -1.23 7.36
C LEU A 82 -22.56 -1.90 7.85
N ASN A 83 -21.52 -1.85 7.03
CA ASN A 83 -20.17 -2.17 7.44
C ASN A 83 -19.39 -0.87 7.61
N ILE A 84 -18.74 -0.69 8.76
CA ILE A 84 -17.92 0.47 9.07
C ILE A 84 -16.50 -0.02 9.31
N ARG A 85 -15.56 0.51 8.54
CA ARG A 85 -14.13 0.21 8.67
C ARG A 85 -13.38 1.46 9.09
N PHE A 86 -12.59 1.36 10.16
CA PHE A 86 -11.75 2.42 10.71
C PHE A 86 -10.30 1.95 10.77
N GLY A 87 -9.39 2.81 10.31
CA GLY A 87 -7.94 2.56 10.34
C GLY A 87 -7.30 2.71 8.96
N ARG A 88 -6.07 2.21 8.83
CA ARG A 88 -5.30 2.24 7.59
C ARG A 88 -5.74 1.11 6.66
N GLN A 89 -6.23 1.46 5.48
CA GLN A 89 -6.84 0.53 4.54
C GLN A 89 -6.43 0.86 3.10
N ASN A 90 -6.32 -0.17 2.27
CA ASN A 90 -6.22 0.04 0.84
C ASN A 90 -7.62 0.34 0.26
N VAL A 91 -7.64 1.02 -0.88
CA VAL A 91 -8.86 1.27 -1.64
C VAL A 91 -8.59 0.96 -3.10
N LEU A 92 -9.46 0.14 -3.68
CA LEU A 92 -9.40 -0.23 -5.09
C LEU A 92 -10.80 -0.04 -5.67
N LEU A 93 -10.94 0.92 -6.57
CA LEU A 93 -12.19 1.25 -7.25
C LEU A 93 -11.99 1.13 -8.76
N ASP A 94 -12.93 0.46 -9.42
CA ASP A 94 -12.91 0.19 -10.87
C ASP A 94 -11.55 -0.32 -11.36
N ASN A 95 -11.06 -1.41 -10.75
CA ASN A 95 -9.77 -2.03 -11.06
C ASN A 95 -8.58 -1.04 -11.03
N GLY A 96 -8.67 0.02 -10.23
CA GLY A 96 -7.62 1.02 -10.10
C GLY A 96 -7.78 2.24 -11.00
N ARG A 97 -8.82 2.34 -11.84
CA ARG A 97 -9.03 3.50 -12.72
C ARG A 97 -9.50 4.74 -11.96
N LEU A 98 -10.44 4.56 -11.03
CA LEU A 98 -10.93 5.65 -10.19
C LEU A 98 -10.07 5.83 -8.95
N PHE A 99 -9.67 4.72 -8.32
CA PHE A 99 -8.79 4.73 -7.16
C PHE A 99 -7.99 3.45 -7.11
N SER A 100 -6.67 3.55 -7.02
CA SER A 100 -5.75 2.41 -7.08
C SER A 100 -4.97 2.27 -5.78
N ASP A 101 -4.83 1.03 -5.32
CA ASP A 101 -3.88 0.68 -4.26
C ASP A 101 -2.43 0.52 -4.78
N ALA A 102 -2.19 0.86 -6.06
CA ALA A 102 -0.93 0.76 -6.79
C ALA A 102 -0.12 -0.50 -6.41
N PRO A 103 -0.65 -1.70 -6.70
CA PRO A 103 -0.05 -2.95 -6.23
C PRO A 103 1.30 -3.24 -6.91
N TRP A 104 1.61 -2.50 -7.98
CA TRP A 104 2.88 -2.50 -8.71
C TRP A 104 3.98 -1.73 -7.96
N ALA A 105 3.65 -0.75 -7.11
CA ALA A 105 4.66 -0.10 -6.28
C ALA A 105 5.05 -1.07 -5.15
N GLN A 106 6.33 -1.11 -4.78
CA GLN A 106 6.77 -1.96 -3.68
C GLN A 106 6.02 -1.59 -2.39
N GLN A 107 5.94 -0.32 -2.07
CA GLN A 107 5.24 0.16 -0.88
C GLN A 107 3.71 -0.04 -0.92
N GLY A 108 3.09 0.03 -2.11
CA GLY A 108 1.64 0.06 -2.28
C GLY A 108 0.98 1.31 -1.68
N ARG A 109 -0.31 1.52 -1.94
CA ARG A 109 -1.07 2.68 -1.43
C ARG A 109 -2.12 2.26 -0.42
N ALA A 110 -2.10 2.91 0.73
CA ALA A 110 -3.10 2.75 1.77
C ALA A 110 -3.26 4.03 2.57
N HIS A 111 -4.47 4.30 3.01
CA HIS A 111 -4.86 5.56 3.64
C HIS A 111 -5.47 5.30 5.01
N GLU A 112 -5.17 6.17 5.98
CA GLU A 112 -5.93 6.21 7.22
C GLU A 112 -7.30 6.85 6.99
N GLY A 113 -8.33 6.26 7.57
CA GLY A 113 -9.63 6.91 7.58
C GLY A 113 -10.78 6.00 7.96
N ILE A 114 -11.97 6.45 7.59
CA ILE A 114 -13.24 5.75 7.80
C ILE A 114 -13.83 5.41 6.44
N ARG A 115 -14.32 4.17 6.31
CA ARG A 115 -15.09 3.69 5.16
C ARG A 115 -16.42 3.12 5.64
N ILE A 116 -17.52 3.57 5.03
CA ILE A 116 -18.87 3.11 5.34
C ILE A 116 -19.44 2.46 4.09
N MET A 117 -19.69 1.16 4.17
CA MET A 117 -20.17 0.33 3.07
C MET A 117 -21.59 -0.14 3.35
N LYS A 118 -22.46 -0.05 2.34
CA LYS A 118 -23.83 -0.57 2.38
C LYS A 118 -24.15 -1.26 1.07
N SER A 119 -24.38 -2.57 1.11
CA SER A 119 -24.86 -3.33 -0.04
C SER A 119 -26.33 -3.70 0.13
N SER A 120 -27.08 -3.57 -0.95
CA SER A 120 -28.49 -3.97 -1.08
C SER A 120 -28.67 -4.78 -2.37
N LYS A 121 -29.89 -5.23 -2.67
CA LYS A 121 -30.17 -6.02 -3.89
C LYS A 121 -29.84 -5.29 -5.19
N TYR A 122 -30.03 -3.97 -5.23
CA TYR A 122 -29.89 -3.17 -6.45
C TYR A 122 -28.76 -2.14 -6.38
N PHE A 123 -28.34 -1.76 -5.17
CA PHE A 123 -27.33 -0.72 -4.97
C PHE A 123 -26.23 -1.17 -4.01
N SER A 124 -24.99 -0.84 -4.36
CA SER A 124 -23.84 -0.89 -3.47
C SER A 124 -23.29 0.52 -3.31
N ASN A 125 -23.27 1.01 -2.08
CA ASN A 125 -22.80 2.35 -1.75
C ASN A 125 -21.58 2.26 -0.85
N ASP A 126 -20.60 3.11 -1.11
CA ASP A 126 -19.34 3.14 -0.40
C ASP A 126 -18.90 4.60 -0.20
N PHE A 127 -18.74 4.98 1.06
CA PHE A 127 -18.36 6.34 1.44
C PHE A 127 -17.01 6.30 2.14
N PHE A 128 -16.09 7.14 1.67
CA PHE A 128 -14.72 7.18 2.13
C PHE A 128 -14.40 8.57 2.70
N PHE A 129 -13.86 8.60 3.91
CA PHE A 129 -13.23 9.78 4.49
C PHE A 129 -11.80 9.39 4.83
N LEU A 130 -10.88 9.71 3.92
CA LEU A 130 -9.49 9.27 3.96
C LEU A 130 -8.55 10.47 4.05
N PHE A 131 -7.47 10.31 4.80
CA PHE A 131 -6.41 11.29 4.88
C PHE A 131 -5.29 10.93 3.90
N SER A 132 -4.84 11.92 3.14
CA SER A 132 -3.62 11.87 2.33
C SER A 132 -2.59 12.80 2.93
N ARG A 133 -1.34 12.37 3.05
CA ARG A 133 -0.24 13.26 3.43
C ARG A 133 0.67 13.51 2.23
N LYS A 134 1.44 14.61 2.30
CA LYS A 134 2.46 14.94 1.30
C LYS A 134 3.76 14.28 1.76
N TYR A 135 4.35 13.43 0.93
CA TYR A 135 5.60 12.72 1.24
C TYR A 135 6.74 13.29 0.40
N SER A 136 7.93 13.35 1.00
CA SER A 136 9.08 14.05 0.42
C SER A 136 10.06 13.10 -0.28
N THR A 137 10.09 11.83 0.12
CA THR A 137 11.02 10.83 -0.43
C THR A 137 10.37 9.46 -0.62
N GLU A 138 10.88 8.70 -1.60
CA GLU A 138 10.53 7.30 -1.79
C GLU A 138 11.09 6.49 -0.60
N PHE A 139 10.28 5.61 -0.01
CA PHE A 139 10.65 4.73 1.11
C PHE A 139 10.81 5.39 2.49
N GLU A 140 10.07 6.46 2.81
CA GLU A 140 10.04 6.97 4.20
C GLU A 140 9.62 5.88 5.21
N SER A 141 10.33 5.85 6.35
CA SER A 141 10.11 4.87 7.42
C SER A 141 8.72 4.95 8.07
N ALA A 142 7.94 6.00 7.79
CA ALA A 142 6.61 6.18 8.34
C ALA A 142 5.56 6.25 7.21
N TYR A 143 4.76 5.17 7.10
CA TYR A 143 3.42 5.20 6.53
C TYR A 143 3.30 5.92 5.19
N SER A 144 3.74 5.29 4.10
CA SER A 144 3.58 5.81 2.73
C SER A 144 2.30 5.26 2.07
N PRO A 145 1.25 6.08 1.86
CA PRO A 145 0.47 6.07 0.64
C PRO A 145 1.32 6.73 -0.45
N VAL A 146 1.72 5.95 -1.45
CA VAL A 146 2.13 6.52 -2.73
C VAL A 146 0.95 7.22 -3.42
#